data_AF-A0A521VCV6-F1
#
_entry.id   AF-A0A521VCV6-F1
#
_cell.length_a   1.000
_cell.length_b   1.000
_cell.length_c   1.000
_cell.angle_alpha   90.00
_cell.angle_beta   90.00
_cell.angle_gamma   90.00
#
_symmetry.space_group_name_H-M   'P 1'
#
loop_
_entity.id
_entity.type
_entity.pdbx_description
1 polymer ?
#
loop_
_entity_poly.entity_id
_entity_poly.type
_entity_poly.pdbx_seq_one_letter_code
_entity_poly.pdbx_strand_id
1 'polypeptide(L)' 'NQAHCIATGGSFDNGLPFSLSMGCGTWGRNSFSDNMHWRHFLNITRIARVIPERVPGEDEIFGAYFAKHGR' A
#
# COMPACT_ATOMS: atom_id res chain seq x y z
N ASN A 1 -14.77 -3.95 19.67
CA ASN A 1 -14.80 -2.64 20.34
C ASN A 1 -13.75 -2.67 21.44
N GLN A 2 -12.71 -1.85 21.37
CA GLN A 2 -11.55 -1.87 22.27
C GLN A 2 -11.16 -0.46 22.72
N ALA A 3 -10.57 -0.33 23.91
CA ALA A 3 -10.10 0.96 24.43
C ALA A 3 -8.96 1.52 23.57
N HIS A 4 -9.12 2.74 23.05
CA HIS A 4 -8.22 3.34 22.07
C HIS A 4 -6.74 3.35 22.50
N CYS A 5 -6.44 3.68 23.77
CA CYS A 5 -5.06 3.76 24.26
C CYS A 5 -4.30 2.43 24.18
N ILE A 6 -5.00 1.29 24.27
CA ILE A 6 -4.40 -0.04 24.20
C ILE A 6 -4.52 -0.61 22.79
N ALA A 7 -5.68 -0.42 22.16
CA ALA A 7 -5.99 -0.98 20.87
C ALA A 7 -5.07 -0.44 19.78
N THR A 8 -4.92 0.89 19.69
CA THR A 8 -4.21 1.51 18.56
C THR A 8 -2.71 1.20 18.59
N GLY A 9 -2.14 0.92 19.76
CA GLY A 9 -0.74 0.48 19.91
C GLY A 9 -0.49 -0.99 19.52
N GLY A 10 -1.51 -1.75 19.13
CA GLY A 10 -1.40 -3.17 18.78
C GLY A 10 -1.54 -4.12 19.96
N SER A 11 -2.73 -4.11 20.57
CA SER A 11 -3.14 -5.11 21.57
C SER A 11 -3.05 -6.54 21.01
N PHE A 12 -2.74 -7.50 21.87
CA PHE A 12 -2.55 -8.91 21.49
C PHE A 12 -3.77 -9.56 20.82
N ASP A 13 -4.96 -8.98 20.97
CA ASP A 13 -6.24 -9.50 20.50
C ASP A 13 -6.80 -8.76 19.27
N ASN A 14 -6.04 -7.86 18.63
CA ASN A 14 -6.56 -7.04 17.52
C ASN A 14 -5.78 -7.11 16.20
N GLY A 15 -4.66 -7.81 16.17
CA GLY A 15 -3.91 -8.09 14.94
C GLY A 15 -3.13 -6.92 14.34
N LEU A 16 -3.11 -5.75 14.99
CA LEU A 16 -2.24 -4.65 14.58
C LEU A 16 -0.79 -4.92 15.04
N PRO A 17 0.23 -4.53 14.27
CA PRO A 17 1.61 -4.58 14.73
C PRO A 17 1.78 -3.77 16.02
N PHE A 18 2.41 -4.36 17.04
CA PHE A 18 2.72 -3.62 18.27
C PHE A 18 3.63 -2.41 17.96
N SER A 19 3.26 -1.22 18.44
CA SER A 19 4.07 -0.02 18.31
C SER A 19 3.69 1.06 19.34
N LEU A 20 4.69 1.85 19.74
CA LEU A 20 4.52 3.10 20.48
C LEU A 20 4.78 4.33 19.58
N SER A 21 4.83 4.12 18.27
CA SER A 21 5.07 5.17 17.27
C SER A 21 4.13 4.95 16.09
N MET A 22 3.09 5.77 16.04
CA MET A 22 1.96 5.61 15.13
C MET A 22 2.02 6.66 14.03
N GLY A 23 1.93 6.24 12.77
CA GLY A 23 1.85 7.17 11.64
C GLY A 23 0.47 7.82 11.54
N CYS A 24 0.42 9.14 11.38
CA CYS A 24 -0.81 9.92 11.18
C CYS A 24 -1.13 10.17 9.69
N GLY A 25 -0.42 9.51 8.78
CA GLY A 25 -0.57 9.70 7.33
C GLY A 25 -0.17 11.11 6.85
N THR A 26 -0.43 11.40 5.58
CA THR A 26 -0.01 12.66 4.93
C THR A 26 -0.68 13.88 5.54
N TRP A 27 -1.90 13.75 6.05
CA TRP A 27 -2.59 14.83 6.79
C TRP A 27 -1.87 15.21 8.09
N GLY A 28 -1.33 14.23 8.81
CA GLY A 28 -0.49 14.45 9.99
C GLY A 28 0.98 14.73 9.69
N ARG A 29 1.33 15.00 8.41
CA ARG A 29 2.71 15.20 7.95
C ARG A 29 3.64 14.01 8.20
N ASN A 30 3.14 12.78 8.02
CA ASN A 30 3.94 11.55 8.05
C ASN A 30 3.98 10.88 6.68
N SER A 31 5.06 10.12 6.40
CA SER A 31 5.23 9.36 5.16
C SER A 31 4.53 7.99 5.18
N PHE A 32 3.95 7.59 6.31
CA PHE A 32 3.21 6.34 6.52
C PHE A 32 2.05 6.56 7.49
N SER A 33 1.09 5.64 7.52
CA SER A 33 -0.12 5.70 8.37
C SER A 33 -0.35 4.43 9.21
N ASP A 34 0.62 3.52 9.23
CA ASP A 34 0.55 2.27 9.99
C ASP A 34 1.32 2.40 11.32
N ASN A 35 1.23 1.36 12.15
CA ASN A 35 2.06 1.19 13.33
C ASN A 35 3.51 0.93 12.92
N MET A 36 4.44 1.81 13.34
CA MET A 36 5.84 1.67 12.93
C MET A 36 6.43 0.37 13.47
N HIS A 37 7.00 -0.43 12.57
CA HIS A 37 7.64 -1.72 12.87
C HIS A 37 8.88 -1.93 11.98
N TRP A 38 9.63 -3.02 12.21
CA TRP A 38 10.94 -3.29 11.62
C TRP A 38 11.07 -3.09 10.10
N ARG A 39 10.03 -3.42 9.30
CA ARG A 39 10.07 -3.24 7.84
C ARG A 39 10.25 -1.78 7.40
N HIS A 40 9.89 -0.81 8.24
CA HIS A 40 10.11 0.62 7.97
C HIS A 40 11.61 1.00 8.03
N PHE A 41 12.43 0.15 8.63
CA PHE A 41 13.89 0.33 8.76
C PHE A 41 14.69 -0.50 7.76
N LEU A 42 14.02 -1.20 6.84
CA LEU A 42 14.67 -2.02 5.83
C LEU A 42 14.38 -1.49 4.43
N ASN A 43 15.43 -1.45 3.63
CA ASN A 43 15.28 -1.33 2.19
C ASN A 43 15.05 -2.73 1.58
N ILE A 44 14.13 -2.82 0.61
CA ILE A 44 13.85 -4.07 -0.11
C ILE A 44 14.53 -4.01 -1.47
N THR A 45 15.56 -4.84 -1.65
CA THR A 45 16.18 -5.07 -2.97
C THR A 45 15.29 -6.02 -3.78
N ARG A 46 14.81 -5.56 -4.95
CA ARG A 46 14.05 -6.39 -5.89
C ARG A 46 14.93 -6.76 -7.08
N ILE A 47 15.02 -8.06 -7.36
CA ILE A 47 15.77 -8.57 -8.52
C ILE A 47 14.82 -8.68 -9.71
N ALA A 48 14.95 -7.76 -10.66
CA ALA A 48 14.25 -7.83 -11.94
C ALA A 48 15.13 -8.52 -12.98
N ARG A 49 14.53 -9.40 -13.79
CA ARG A 49 15.18 -10.08 -14.92
C ARG A 49 14.44 -9.74 -16.20
N VAL A 50 15.15 -9.75 -17.32
CA VAL A 50 14.54 -9.55 -18.64
C VAL A 50 13.54 -10.68 -18.90
N ILE A 51 12.35 -10.30 -19.33
CA ILE A 51 11.29 -11.19 -19.83
C ILE A 51 10.95 -10.77 -21.26
N PRO A 52 10.36 -11.66 -22.08
CA PRO A 52 9.87 -11.27 -23.40
C PRO A 52 8.90 -10.09 -23.30
N GLU A 53 9.03 -9.14 -24.20
CA GLU A 53 8.14 -7.98 -24.26
C GLU A 53 6.74 -8.42 -24.68
N ARG A 54 5.73 -7.90 -23.98
CA ARG A 54 4.31 -8.03 -24.35
C ARG A 54 3.69 -6.64 -24.38
N VAL A 55 3.80 -5.96 -25.52
CA VAL A 55 3.16 -4.67 -25.73
C VAL A 55 1.66 -4.90 -26.01
N PRO A 56 0.75 -4.38 -25.16
CA PRO A 56 -0.67 -4.45 -25.46
C PRO A 56 -1.02 -3.56 -26.65
N GLY A 57 -1.94 -4.01 -27.50
CA GLY A 57 -2.47 -3.17 -28.60
C GLY A 57 -3.39 -2.06 -28.06
N GLU A 58 -3.52 -0.95 -28.79
CA GLU A 58 -4.42 0.15 -28.40
C GLU A 58 -5.85 -0.34 -28.13
N ASP A 59 -6.37 -1.24 -28.98
CA ASP A 59 -7.72 -1.79 -28.83
C ASP A 59 -7.85 -2.70 -27.59
N GLU A 60 -6.78 -3.38 -27.16
CA GLU A 60 -6.77 -4.20 -25.93
C GLU A 60 -6.90 -3.30 -24.68
N ILE A 61 -6.32 -2.09 -24.72
CA ILE A 61 -6.36 -1.14 -23.60
C ILE A 61 -7.63 -0.27 -23.64
N PHE A 62 -8.02 0.20 -24.82
CA PHE A 62 -9.00 1.29 -24.99
C PHE A 62 -10.24 0.91 -25.80
N GLY A 63 -10.31 -0.29 -26.38
CA GLY A 63 -11.42 -0.69 -27.26
C GLY A 63 -12.79 -0.53 -26.61
N ALA A 64 -12.93 -0.91 -25.33
CA ALA A 64 -14.17 -0.73 -24.58
C ALA A 64 -14.55 0.76 -24.37
N TYR A 65 -13.55 1.63 -24.21
CA TYR A 65 -13.76 3.07 -24.08
C TYR A 65 -14.22 3.68 -25.42
N PHE A 66 -13.52 3.38 -26.51
CA PHE A 66 -13.88 3.89 -27.84
C PHE A 66 -15.24 3.39 -28.33
N ALA A 67 -15.60 2.13 -28.03
CA ALA A 67 -16.92 1.60 -28.35
C ALA A 67 -18.07 2.37 -27.64
N LYS A 68 -17.80 2.92 -26.45
CA LYS A 68 -18.80 3.64 -25.66
C LYS A 68 -18.84 5.14 -25.95
N HIS A 69 -17.70 5.74 -26.31
CA HIS A 69 -17.55 7.20 -26.36
C HIS A 69 -17.12 7.76 -27.72
N GLY A 70 -16.85 6.89 -28.70
CA GLY A 70 -16.27 7.30 -29.99
C GLY A 70 -14.75 7.40 -29.91
N ARG A 71 -14.11 7.43 -31.08
CA ARG A 71 -12.67 7.65 -31.24
C ARG A 71 -12.40 9.11 -31.58
#